data_AF-A0A940RSA4-F1
#
_entry.id   AF-A0A940RSA4-F1
#
_cell.length_a   1.000
_cell.length_b   1.000
_cell.length_c   1.000
_cell.angle_alpha   90.00
_cell.angle_beta   90.00
_cell.angle_gamma   90.00
#
_symmetry.space_group_name_H-M   'P 1'
#
loop_
_entity.id
_entity.type
_entity.pdbx_description
1 polymer ?
#
loop_
_entity_poly.entity_id
_entity_poly.type
_entity_poly.pdbx_seq_one_letter_code
_entity_poly.pdbx_strand_id
1 'polypeptide(L)' 'DHAQSECVGHFDEPQCVVVCPVECIDPDPAFPESQQDLLAKLLRLQREHPELYTPEAR' A
#
# COMPACT_ATOMS: atom_id res chain seq x y z
N ASP A 1 -8.94 -7.86 -7.14
CA ASP A 1 -7.53 -7.45 -7.26
C ASP A 1 -6.93 -7.18 -5.90
N HIS A 2 -5.69 -7.63 -5.70
CA HIS A 2 -4.90 -7.41 -4.50
C HIS A 2 -4.43 -5.94 -4.47
N ALA A 3 -5.13 -5.07 -3.75
CA ALA A 3 -4.91 -3.60 -3.77
C ALA A 3 -3.89 -3.08 -2.74
N GLN A 4 -3.15 -3.97 -2.07
CA GLN A 4 -2.16 -3.62 -1.04
C GLN A 4 -0.83 -3.18 -1.69
N SER A 5 -0.31 -2.00 -1.33
CA SER A 5 0.94 -1.42 -1.86
C SER A 5 2.09 -1.41 -0.84
N GLU A 6 1.96 -2.19 0.25
CA GLU A 6 2.86 -2.21 1.42
C GLU A 6 3.19 -0.83 1.98
N CYS A 7 2.23 0.11 1.87
CA CYS A 7 2.39 1.53 2.20
C CYS A 7 3.47 2.29 1.39
N VAL A 8 4.12 1.64 0.40
CA VAL A 8 5.11 2.27 -0.48
C VAL A 8 4.52 3.52 -1.13
N GLY A 9 5.28 4.62 -1.08
CA GLY A 9 4.89 5.94 -1.58
C GLY A 9 4.11 6.81 -0.58
N HIS A 10 3.74 6.27 0.59
CA HIS A 10 3.16 7.03 1.70
C HIS A 10 4.03 7.01 2.95
N PHE A 11 4.61 5.85 3.26
CA PHE A 11 5.45 5.63 4.44
C PHE A 11 6.64 4.73 4.07
N ASP A 12 7.67 4.76 4.90
CA ASP A 12 8.86 3.92 4.72
C ASP A 12 8.60 2.45 5.12
N GLU A 13 7.63 2.22 6.02
CA GLU A 13 7.25 0.90 6.53
C GLU A 13 5.72 0.70 6.53
N PRO A 14 5.20 -0.54 6.41
CA PRO A 14 3.77 -0.82 6.48
C PRO A 14 3.18 -0.46 7.85
N GLN A 15 2.24 0.48 7.87
CA GLN A 15 1.68 0.98 9.13
C GLN A 15 0.91 -0.08 9.91
N CYS A 16 0.28 -1.03 9.20
CA CYS A 16 -0.40 -2.17 9.84
C CYS A 16 0.59 -3.07 10.61
N VAL A 17 1.80 -3.29 10.10
CA VAL A 17 2.85 -4.08 10.76
C VAL A 17 3.32 -3.34 12.03
N VAL A 18 3.60 -2.04 11.92
CA VAL A 18 4.08 -1.22 13.05
C VAL A 18 3.11 -1.20 14.24
N VAL A 19 1.80 -1.20 13.97
CA VAL A 19 0.78 -1.14 15.03
C VAL A 19 0.32 -2.51 15.53
N CYS A 20 0.69 -3.61 14.85
CA CYS A 20 0.22 -4.94 15.19
C CYS A 20 0.87 -5.42 16.50
N PRO A 21 0.11 -5.60 17.61
CA PRO A 21 0.70 -5.92 18.91
C PRO A 21 1.21 -7.37 19.01
N VAL A 22 0.96 -8.19 17.98
CA VAL A 22 1.28 -9.63 17.96
C VAL A 22 2.09 -10.03 16.72
N GLU A 23 2.59 -9.06 15.96
CA GLU A 23 3.51 -9.28 14.82
C GLU A 23 3.01 -10.36 13.83
N CYS A 24 1.71 -10.34 13.49
CA CYS A 24 1.08 -11.39 12.69
C CYS A 24 0.77 -10.98 11.23
N ILE A 25 1.46 -9.97 10.72
CA ILE A 25 1.25 -9.44 9.36
C ILE A 25 2.54 -9.62 8.57
N ASP A 26 2.52 -10.62 7.68
CA ASP A 26 3.62 -10.94 6.78
C ASP A 26 3.25 -10.61 5.32
N PRO A 27 4.24 -10.37 4.43
CA PRO A 27 4.00 -10.29 2.99
C PRO A 27 3.37 -11.58 2.45
N ASP A 28 2.45 -11.45 1.50
CA ASP A 28 1.76 -12.59 0.91
C ASP A 28 2.72 -13.36 -0.02
N PRO A 29 3.10 -14.61 0.29
CA PRO A 29 4.03 -15.37 -0.54
C PRO A 29 3.47 -15.72 -1.93
N ALA A 30 2.15 -15.64 -2.14
CA ALA A 30 1.54 -15.83 -3.45
C ALA A 30 1.69 -14.61 -4.37
N PHE A 31 2.01 -13.44 -3.82
CA PHE A 31 2.17 -12.18 -4.56
C PHE A 31 3.48 -11.49 -4.16
N PRO A 32 4.65 -12.07 -4.52
CA PRO A 32 5.92 -11.39 -4.33
C PRO A 32 5.99 -10.16 -5.24
N GLU A 33 6.07 -8.97 -4.65
CA GLU A 33 6.10 -7.69 -5.37
C GLU A 33 7.40 -6.95 -5.06
N SER A 34 8.00 -6.34 -6.09
CA SER A 34 9.11 -5.41 -5.88
C SER A 34 8.58 -4.04 -5.45
N GLN A 35 9.45 -3.20 -4.88
CA GLN A 35 9.10 -1.81 -4.56
C GLN A 35 8.58 -1.04 -5.81
N GLN A 36 9.09 -1.36 -7.00
CA GLN A 36 8.64 -0.74 -8.25
C GLN A 36 7.21 -1.18 -8.61
N ASP A 37 6.87 -2.45 -8.40
CA ASP A 37 5.53 -2.98 -8.63
C ASP A 37 4.51 -2.33 -7.68
N LEU A 38 4.88 -2.21 -6.40
CA LEU A 38 4.06 -1.56 -5.37
C LEU A 38 3.82 -0.08 -5.67
N LEU A 39 4.85 0.64 -6.16
CA LEU A 39 4.70 2.02 -6.61
C LEU A 39 3.78 2.12 -7.84
N ALA A 40 3.90 1.19 -8.80
CA ALA A 40 3.02 1.16 -9.96
C ALA A 40 1.56 0.90 -9.56
N LYS A 41 1.32 0.04 -8.55
CA LYS A 41 0.00 -0.20 -7.96
C LYS A 41 -0.56 1.05 -7.29
N LEU A 42 0.26 1.79 -6.53
CA LEU A 42 -0.15 3.09 -5.97
C LEU A 42 -0.59 4.07 -7.08
N LEU A 43 0.23 4.25 -8.11
CA LEU A 43 -0.09 5.14 -9.23
C LEU A 43 -1.38 4.72 -9.95
N ARG A 44 -1.66 3.42 -10.04
CA ARG A 44 -2.92 2.90 -10.57
C ARG A 44 -4.09 3.25 -9.67
N LEU A 45 -3.98 3.03 -8.36
CA LEU A 45 -5.03 3.37 -7.39
C LEU A 45 -5.34 4.87 -7.40
N GLN A 46 -4.33 5.73 -7.51
CA GLN A 46 -4.53 7.19 -7.63
C GLN A 46 -5.32 7.58 -8.88
N ARG A 47 -5.13 6.86 -10.00
CA ARG A 47 -5.90 7.10 -11.24
C ARG A 47 -7.31 6.56 -11.17
N GLU A 48 -7.50 5.40 -10.53
CA GLU A 48 -8.80 4.74 -10.38
C GLU A 48 -9.69 5.41 -9.34
N HIS A 49 -9.08 5.98 -8.29
CA HIS A 49 -9.75 6.59 -7.14
C HIS A 49 -9.24 8.02 -6.84
N PRO A 50 -9.32 8.95 -7.79
CA PRO A 50 -8.82 10.32 -7.59
C PRO A 50 -9.48 11.01 -6.39
N GLU A 51 -10.73 10.67 -6.06
CA GLU A 51 -11.49 11.19 -4.93
C GLU A 51 -10.87 10.89 -3.55
N LEU A 52 -9.94 9.94 -3.46
CA LEU A 52 -9.23 9.61 -2.22
C LEU A 52 -7.89 10.33 -2.08
N TYR A 53 -7.39 10.94 -3.16
CA TYR A 53 -6.04 11.52 -3.22
C TYR A 53 -6.03 13.02 -3.52
N THR A 54 -7.20 13.65 -3.69
CA THR A 54 -7.28 15.10 -3.86
C THR A 54 -7.19 15.82 -2.51
N PRO A 55 -6.67 17.06 -2.46
CA PRO A 55 -6.51 17.82 -1.21
C PRO A 55 -7.80 18.02 -0.43
N GLU A 56 -8.95 18.05 -1.11
CA GLU A 56 -10.27 18.23 -0.52
C GLU A 56 -10.79 16.98 0.20
N ALA A 57 -10.16 15.83 -0.02
CA ALA A 57 -10.54 14.54 0.57
C ALA A 57 -9.86 14.24 1.92
N ARG A 58 -8.93 15.10 2.36
CA ARG A 58 -8.12 14.92 3.58
C ARG A 58 -8.69 15.60 4.81
#